data_AF-A0A261XVC3-F1
#
_entry.id   AF-A0A261XVC3-F1
#
_cell.length_a   1.000
_cell.length_b   1.000
_cell.length_c   1.000
_cell.angle_alpha   90.00
_cell.angle_beta   90.00
_cell.angle_gamma   90.00
#
_symmetry.space_group_name_H-M   'P 1'
#
loop_
_entity.id
_entity.type
_entity.pdbx_description
1 polymer ?
#
loop_
_entity_poly.entity_id
_entity_poly.type
_entity_poly.pdbx_seq_one_letter_code
_entity_poly.pdbx_strand_id
1 'polypeptide(L)'
;MCILFWALQQHPRYRFVFCSNRDEYLARPTAPASFWDTSKTVYGGRDLLYPDENGTWLGVSTSGQFAAMTNYREPAPPTRISRGVLVRDYLLGHASPLEYTRQLKTRGEAFNGFSLVCVDLVSENMAYVSNREESTVISLSEGQVY
;
A
#
# COMPACT_ATOMS: atom_id res chain seq x y z
N MET A 1 -5.78 -15.59 3.18
CA MET A 1 -4.98 -14.59 3.88
C MET A 1 -4.17 -13.83 2.84
N CYS A 2 -4.13 -12.49 2.89
CA CYS A 2 -3.26 -11.72 2.00
C CYS A 2 -1.80 -11.84 2.44
N ILE A 3 -0.86 -11.90 1.50
CA ILE A 3 0.58 -12.01 1.79
C ILE A 3 1.34 -11.14 0.78
N LEU A 4 2.33 -10.39 1.27
CA LEU A 4 3.25 -9.61 0.45
C LEU A 4 4.66 -10.19 0.59
N PHE A 5 5.38 -10.26 -0.52
CA PHE A 5 6.80 -10.59 -0.58
C PHE A 5 7.50 -9.50 -1.38
N TRP A 6 8.68 -9.09 -0.93
CA TRP A 6 9.47 -8.13 -1.66
C TRP A 6 10.96 -8.42 -1.53
N ALA A 7 11.71 -7.89 -2.48
CA ALA A 7 13.15 -7.87 -2.49
C ALA A 7 13.59 -6.52 -3.03
N LEU A 8 14.27 -5.73 -2.21
CA LEU A 8 14.81 -4.42 -2.55
C LEU A 8 16.34 -4.52 -2.58
N GLN A 9 16.93 -4.22 -3.74
CA GLN A 9 18.38 -4.35 -3.99
C GLN A 9 18.97 -5.77 -3.80
N GLN A 10 18.13 -6.81 -3.71
CA GLN A 10 18.60 -8.19 -3.49
C GLN A 10 18.82 -9.00 -4.78
N HIS A 11 18.72 -8.38 -5.96
CA HIS A 11 18.85 -9.08 -7.23
C HIS A 11 19.76 -8.32 -8.22
N PRO A 12 20.72 -8.98 -8.88
CA PRO A 12 21.71 -8.32 -9.74
C PRO A 12 21.13 -7.60 -10.96
N ARG A 13 19.90 -7.96 -11.37
CA ARG A 13 19.19 -7.35 -12.51
C ARG A 13 18.00 -6.48 -12.13
N TYR A 14 17.36 -6.73 -10.99
CA TYR A 14 16.10 -6.10 -10.64
C TYR A 14 16.29 -5.29 -9.37
N ARG A 15 16.08 -3.97 -9.45
CA ARG A 15 16.19 -3.09 -8.29
C ARG A 15 15.15 -3.41 -7.22
N PHE A 16 13.94 -3.76 -7.66
CA PHE A 16 12.83 -4.12 -6.80
C PHE A 16 12.04 -5.27 -7.43
N VAL A 17 11.75 -6.29 -6.65
CA VAL A 17 10.82 -7.38 -6.99
C VAL A 17 9.74 -7.39 -5.94
N PHE A 18 8.48 -7.47 -6.37
CA PHE A 18 7.33 -7.54 -5.50
C PHE A 18 6.38 -8.63 -5.98
N CYS A 19 5.95 -9.48 -5.05
CA CYS A 19 4.94 -10.49 -5.27
C CYS A 19 3.86 -10.32 -4.20
N SER A 20 2.60 -10.48 -4.57
CA SER A 20 1.52 -10.48 -3.58
C SER A 20 0.47 -11.50 -3.94
N ASN A 21 -0.09 -12.12 -2.91
CA ASN A 21 -1.34 -12.85 -3.01
C ASN A 21 -2.41 -12.05 -2.27
N ARG A 22 -3.47 -11.65 -2.98
CA ARG A 22 -4.61 -10.98 -2.37
C ARG A 22 -5.77 -11.96 -2.28
N ASP A 23 -6.08 -12.38 -1.05
CA ASP A 23 -7.25 -13.19 -0.77
C ASP A 23 -8.45 -12.27 -0.48
N GLU A 24 -9.40 -12.26 -1.41
CA GLU A 24 -10.57 -11.37 -1.42
C GLU A 24 -11.77 -12.07 -2.06
N TYR A 25 -12.99 -11.59 -1.77
CA TYR A 25 -14.19 -12.05 -2.44
C TYR A 25 -14.08 -11.91 -3.96
N LEU A 26 -14.28 -13.01 -4.68
CA LEU A 26 -14.28 -13.04 -6.15
C LEU A 26 -15.30 -12.07 -6.77
N ALA A 27 -16.42 -11.84 -6.08
CA ALA A 27 -17.48 -10.93 -6.51
C ALA A 27 -17.20 -9.45 -6.17
N ARG A 28 -16.07 -9.13 -5.51
CA ARG A 28 -15.74 -7.74 -5.19
C ARG A 28 -15.51 -6.96 -6.49
N PRO A 29 -16.24 -5.87 -6.74
CA PRO A 29 -16.08 -5.11 -7.98
C PRO A 29 -14.73 -4.39 -7.98
N THR A 30 -13.95 -4.59 -9.05
CA THR A 30 -12.63 -3.97 -9.26
C THR A 30 -12.43 -3.58 -10.71
N ALA A 31 -11.60 -2.57 -10.97
CA ALA A 31 -11.13 -2.25 -12.31
C ALA A 31 -9.73 -2.85 -12.55
N PRO A 32 -9.43 -3.35 -13.77
CA PRO A 32 -8.10 -3.78 -14.16
C PRO A 32 -7.05 -2.69 -13.95
N ALA A 33 -5.80 -3.10 -13.75
CA ALA A 33 -4.69 -2.16 -13.67
C ALA A 33 -4.54 -1.38 -14.97
N SER A 34 -4.51 -0.07 -14.83
CA SER A 34 -4.36 0.89 -15.92
C SER A 34 -3.75 2.17 -15.36
N PHE A 35 -3.31 3.06 -16.24
CA PHE A 35 -3.02 4.42 -15.82
C PHE A 35 -4.32 5.12 -15.42
N TRP A 36 -4.34 5.71 -14.24
CA TRP A 36 -5.53 6.39 -13.72
C TRP A 36 -5.81 7.67 -14.52
N ASP A 37 -7.05 7.84 -14.97
CA ASP A 37 -7.43 8.99 -15.80
C ASP A 37 -7.19 10.35 -15.13
N THR A 38 -7.34 10.41 -13.81
CA THR A 38 -7.27 11.65 -13.03
C THR A 38 -5.85 12.18 -12.84
N SER A 39 -4.83 11.33 -12.90
CA SER A 39 -3.44 11.76 -12.72
C SER A 39 -2.53 11.40 -13.90
N LYS A 40 -2.86 10.36 -14.68
CA LYS A 40 -2.01 9.70 -15.71
C LYS A 40 -0.58 9.37 -15.24
N THR A 41 -0.32 9.53 -13.95
CA THR A 41 0.97 9.33 -13.30
C THR A 41 0.95 8.08 -12.42
N VAL A 42 -0.21 7.48 -12.17
CA VAL A 42 -0.31 6.27 -11.33
C VAL A 42 -0.85 5.12 -12.16
N TYR A 43 -0.17 3.97 -12.08
CA TYR A 43 -0.59 2.71 -12.64
C TYR A 43 -0.98 1.74 -11.52
N GLY A 44 -2.20 1.23 -11.58
CA GLY A 44 -2.70 0.27 -10.59
C GLY A 44 -4.17 -0.04 -10.79
N GLY A 45 -4.65 -1.13 -10.18
CA GLY A 45 -6.08 -1.46 -10.18
C GLY A 45 -6.89 -0.48 -9.32
N ARG A 46 -8.22 -0.54 -9.41
CA ARG A 46 -9.12 0.30 -8.60
C ARG A 46 -10.14 -0.54 -7.86
N ASP A 47 -10.41 -0.16 -6.63
CA ASP A 47 -11.52 -0.67 -5.85
C ASP A 47 -12.81 0.05 -6.25
N LEU A 48 -13.75 -0.68 -6.84
CA LEU A 48 -15.02 -0.11 -7.29
C LEU A 48 -16.12 -0.23 -6.22
N LEU A 49 -15.84 -0.87 -5.07
CA LEU A 49 -16.81 -0.96 -3.98
C LEU A 49 -17.07 0.40 -3.33
N TYR A 50 -16.07 1.30 -3.34
CA TYR A 50 -16.13 2.65 -2.79
C TYR A 50 -15.76 3.66 -3.89
N PRO A 51 -16.64 3.89 -4.87
CA PRO A 51 -16.30 4.65 -6.08
C PRO A 51 -15.89 6.09 -5.79
N ASP A 52 -16.47 6.73 -4.77
CA ASP A 52 -16.13 8.09 -4.36
C ASP A 52 -14.72 8.18 -3.75
N GLU A 53 -14.28 7.09 -3.10
CA GLU A 53 -12.99 7.01 -2.44
C GLU A 53 -11.86 6.59 -3.36
N ASN A 54 -12.16 5.96 -4.50
CA ASN A 54 -11.16 5.78 -5.55
C ASN A 54 -9.91 5.03 -5.06
N GLY A 55 -10.10 4.07 -4.16
CA GLY A 55 -9.02 3.36 -3.48
C GLY A 55 -8.33 2.32 -4.35
N THR A 56 -7.19 1.82 -3.87
CA THR A 56 -6.47 0.69 -4.46
C THR A 56 -5.74 -0.12 -3.39
N TRP A 57 -5.30 -1.33 -3.71
CA TRP A 57 -4.48 -2.16 -2.82
C TRP A 57 -3.01 -2.20 -3.21
N LEU A 58 -2.71 -1.81 -4.45
CA LEU A 58 -1.39 -1.92 -5.05
C LEU A 58 -1.30 -0.95 -6.23
N GLY A 59 -0.21 -0.19 -6.28
CA GLY A 59 0.08 0.63 -7.43
C GLY A 59 1.49 1.20 -7.41
N VAL A 60 1.84 1.85 -8.52
CA VAL A 60 3.11 2.53 -8.72
C VAL A 60 2.88 3.85 -9.45
N SER A 61 3.59 4.89 -9.07
CA SER A 61 3.58 6.18 -9.75
C SER A 61 4.78 6.31 -10.70
N THR A 62 4.67 7.18 -11.70
CA THR A 62 5.75 7.52 -12.64
C THR A 62 6.89 8.27 -11.97
N SER A 63 6.68 8.84 -10.78
CA SER A 63 7.72 9.42 -9.92
C SER A 63 8.46 8.36 -9.08
N GLY A 64 8.05 7.09 -9.14
CA GLY A 64 8.72 5.99 -8.45
C GLY A 64 8.12 5.64 -7.09
N GLN A 65 7.00 6.23 -6.68
CA GLN A 65 6.32 5.80 -5.46
C GLN A 65 5.60 4.48 -5.74
N PHE A 66 5.82 3.50 -4.88
CA PHE A 66 5.12 2.23 -4.91
C PHE A 66 4.49 1.99 -3.55
N ALA A 67 3.26 1.50 -3.52
CA ALA A 67 2.64 1.10 -2.28
C ALA A 67 1.74 -0.10 -2.46
N ALA A 68 1.68 -0.91 -1.40
CA ALA A 68 0.83 -2.08 -1.31
C ALA A 68 0.32 -2.25 0.11
N MET A 69 -0.89 -2.77 0.24
CA MET A 69 -1.50 -3.00 1.56
C MET A 69 -2.09 -4.39 1.70
N THR A 70 -2.15 -4.87 2.93
CA THR A 70 -2.94 -6.04 3.33
C THR A 70 -4.00 -5.65 4.36
N ASN A 71 -5.07 -6.42 4.38
CA ASN A 71 -6.14 -6.26 5.36
C ASN A 71 -5.95 -7.29 6.48
N TYR A 72 -6.18 -6.88 7.73
CA TYR A 72 -6.39 -7.83 8.82
C TYR A 72 -7.79 -8.45 8.69
N ARG A 73 -7.86 -9.77 8.92
CA ARG A 73 -9.11 -10.52 8.99
C ARG A 73 -9.56 -10.59 10.45
N GLU A 74 -10.25 -9.55 10.89
CA GLU A 74 -10.75 -9.40 12.25
C GLU A 74 -12.25 -9.08 12.23
N PRO A 75 -13.02 -9.43 13.29
CA PRO A 75 -14.34 -8.85 13.51
C PRO A 75 -14.15 -7.35 13.70
N ALA A 76 -14.64 -6.56 12.73
CA ALA A 76 -14.45 -5.13 12.73
C ALA A 76 -15.81 -4.43 12.57
N PRO A 77 -16.03 -3.29 13.24
CA PRO A 77 -17.21 -2.49 12.97
C PRO A 77 -17.19 -2.05 11.50
N PRO A 78 -18.37 -1.76 10.91
CA PRO A 78 -18.41 -1.14 9.60
C PRO A 78 -17.74 0.24 9.69
N THR A 79 -16.50 0.35 9.21
CA THR A 79 -15.83 1.64 9.05
C THR A 79 -16.37 2.31 7.80
N ARG A 80 -16.48 3.63 7.84
CA ARG A 80 -16.92 4.40 6.67
C ARG A 80 -15.85 4.58 5.61
N ILE A 81 -14.56 4.48 5.99
CA ILE A 81 -13.44 4.77 5.09
C ILE A 81 -12.79 3.47 4.62
N SER A 82 -12.60 3.33 3.31
CA SER A 82 -11.80 2.27 2.70
C SER A 82 -10.33 2.50 3.02
N ARG A 83 -9.64 1.43 3.43
CA ARG A 83 -8.18 1.44 3.59
C ARG A 83 -7.44 1.66 2.27
N GLY A 84 -8.10 1.42 1.13
CA GLY A 84 -7.50 1.62 -0.18
C GLY A 84 -7.13 3.08 -0.49
N VAL A 85 -7.68 4.04 0.26
CA VAL A 85 -7.27 5.45 0.16
C VAL A 85 -5.85 5.69 0.64
N LEU A 86 -5.33 4.85 1.55
CA LEU A 86 -3.97 4.95 2.07
C LEU A 86 -2.94 4.73 0.96
N VAL A 87 -3.16 3.71 0.13
CA VAL A 87 -2.29 3.45 -1.03
C VAL A 87 -2.44 4.57 -2.06
N ARG A 88 -3.68 4.99 -2.35
CA ARG A 88 -3.95 6.09 -3.30
C ARG A 88 -3.25 7.39 -2.89
N ASP A 89 -3.38 7.79 -1.63
CA ASP A 89 -2.86 9.06 -1.14
C ASP A 89 -1.33 9.10 -1.13
N TYR A 90 -0.68 7.96 -0.86
CA TYR A 90 0.77 7.85 -1.02
C TYR A 90 1.21 8.02 -2.48
N LEU A 91 0.54 7.32 -3.40
CA LEU A 91 0.87 7.32 -4.84
C LEU A 91 0.62 8.67 -5.54
N LEU A 92 -0.31 9.47 -5.01
CA LEU A 92 -0.61 10.82 -5.52
C LEU A 92 0.16 11.92 -4.78
N GLY A 93 0.74 11.61 -3.61
CA GLY A 93 1.48 12.56 -2.79
C GLY A 93 2.94 12.70 -3.20
N HIS A 94 3.72 13.38 -2.36
CA HIS A 94 5.18 13.54 -2.53
C HIS A 94 5.98 13.25 -1.26
N ALA A 95 5.33 12.69 -0.23
CA ALA A 95 5.98 12.35 1.02
C ALA A 95 6.94 11.16 0.82
N SER A 96 8.07 11.18 1.52
CA SER A 96 8.92 9.99 1.63
C SER A 96 8.16 8.85 2.33
N PRO A 97 8.54 7.57 2.12
CA PRO A 97 7.93 6.44 2.81
C PRO A 97 7.84 6.63 4.33
N LEU A 98 8.92 7.11 4.95
CA LEU A 98 9.02 7.28 6.39
C LEU A 98 8.15 8.42 6.91
N GLU A 99 8.06 9.54 6.19
CA GLU A 99 7.18 10.64 6.55
C GLU A 99 5.71 10.22 6.47
N TYR A 100 5.33 9.57 5.38
CA TYR A 100 3.95 9.14 5.16
C TYR A 100 3.49 8.13 6.21
N THR A 101 4.29 7.09 6.46
CA THR A 101 3.99 6.06 7.46
C THR A 101 3.91 6.63 8.89
N ARG A 102 4.74 7.62 9.23
CA ARG A 102 4.63 8.35 10.52
C ARG A 102 3.34 9.15 10.64
N GLN A 103 2.88 9.80 9.58
CA GLN A 103 1.60 10.52 9.59
C GLN A 103 0.41 9.58 9.78
N LEU A 104 0.50 8.33 9.29
CA LEU A 104 -0.54 7.33 9.49
C LEU A 104 -0.63 6.82 10.92
N LYS A 105 0.46 6.89 11.71
CA LYS A 105 0.44 6.49 13.12
C LYS A 105 -0.59 7.27 13.94
N THR A 106 -0.80 8.55 13.63
CA THR A 106 -1.76 9.39 14.36
C THR A 106 -3.19 9.29 13.83
N ARG A 107 -3.40 8.75 12.62
CA ARG A 107 -4.71 8.66 11.95
C ARG A 107 -5.21 7.23 11.76
N GLY A 108 -4.43 6.23 12.13
CA GLY A 108 -4.69 4.81 11.86
C GLY A 108 -5.95 4.25 12.52
N GLU A 109 -6.46 4.89 13.59
CA GLU A 109 -7.68 4.50 14.30
C GLU A 109 -8.96 4.71 13.47
N ALA A 110 -8.92 5.59 12.45
CA ALA A 110 -10.04 5.80 11.55
C ALA A 110 -10.30 4.62 10.60
N PHE A 111 -9.38 3.65 10.55
CA PHE A 111 -9.40 2.53 9.63
C PHE A 111 -9.47 1.18 10.36
N ASN A 112 -10.11 0.21 9.72
CA ASN A 112 -9.99 -1.20 10.12
C ASN A 112 -8.53 -1.68 10.02
N GLY A 113 -8.22 -2.84 10.62
CA GLY A 113 -6.84 -3.33 10.66
C GLY A 113 -6.18 -3.43 9.29
N PHE A 114 -5.00 -2.85 9.12
CA PHE A 114 -4.22 -2.86 7.89
C PHE A 114 -2.73 -2.93 8.15
N SER A 115 -2.01 -3.51 7.20
CA SER A 115 -0.58 -3.27 7.03
C SER A 115 -0.36 -2.55 5.70
N LEU A 116 0.55 -1.59 5.68
CA LEU A 116 0.91 -0.80 4.51
C LEU A 116 2.42 -0.80 4.33
N VAL A 117 2.84 -1.04 3.10
CA VAL A 117 4.21 -0.90 2.64
C VAL A 117 4.27 0.25 1.65
N CYS A 118 5.18 1.20 1.91
CA CYS A 118 5.51 2.33 1.03
C CYS A 118 6.97 2.20 0.58
N VAL A 119 7.23 2.41 -0.70
CA VAL A 119 8.56 2.36 -1.30
C VAL A 119 8.72 3.58 -2.19
N ASP A 120 9.86 4.25 -2.09
CA ASP A 120 10.34 5.17 -3.11
C ASP A 120 11.42 4.44 -3.90
N LEU A 121 11.12 4.09 -5.15
CA LEU A 121 12.00 3.34 -6.04
C LEU A 121 13.19 4.17 -6.55
N VAL A 122 13.12 5.50 -6.43
CA VAL A 122 14.22 6.39 -6.85
C VAL A 122 15.25 6.50 -5.74
N SER A 123 14.80 6.77 -4.50
CA SER A 123 15.69 6.85 -3.35
C SER A 123 15.97 5.49 -2.70
N GLU A 124 15.27 4.44 -3.15
CA GLU A 124 15.38 3.07 -2.65
C GLU A 124 15.07 2.96 -1.15
N ASN A 125 14.25 3.88 -0.65
CA ASN A 125 13.78 3.89 0.73
C ASN A 125 12.45 3.13 0.83
N MET A 126 12.27 2.43 1.94
CA MET A 126 11.10 1.62 2.18
C MET A 126 10.67 1.71 3.64
N ALA A 127 9.36 1.88 3.84
CA ALA A 127 8.77 1.95 5.17
C ALA A 127 7.53 1.07 5.26
N TYR A 128 7.39 0.42 6.41
CA TYR A 128 6.23 -0.38 6.78
C TYR A 128 5.49 0.30 7.94
N VAL A 129 4.17 0.22 7.92
CA VAL A 129 3.33 0.56 9.08
C VAL A 129 2.14 -0.38 9.17
N SER A 130 1.78 -0.74 10.38
CA SER A 130 0.50 -1.36 10.69
C SER A 130 -0.23 -0.56 11.76
N ASN A 131 -1.56 -0.57 11.71
CA ASN A 131 -2.40 -0.08 12.81
C ASN A 131 -2.84 -1.20 13.77
N ARG A 132 -2.23 -2.39 13.62
CA ARG A 132 -2.35 -3.56 14.51
C ARG A 132 -0.95 -4.10 14.78
N GLU A 133 -0.71 -4.59 15.99
CA GLU A 133 0.63 -4.73 16.57
C GLU A 133 1.26 -3.35 16.83
N GLU A 134 1.88 -3.15 18.00
CA GLU A 134 2.42 -1.87 18.49
C GLU A 134 2.87 -0.97 17.34
N SER A 135 2.11 0.07 16.96
CA SER A 135 2.21 0.76 15.67
C SER A 135 3.65 1.17 15.35
N THR A 136 4.36 0.29 14.65
CA THR A 136 5.80 0.40 14.43
C THR A 136 5.99 0.83 13.01
N VAL A 137 6.59 2.01 12.88
CA VAL A 137 7.13 2.45 11.60
C VAL A 137 8.52 1.84 11.49
N ILE A 138 8.66 0.83 10.64
CA ILE A 138 9.94 0.17 10.42
C ILE A 138 10.52 0.72 9.11
N SER A 139 11.71 1.30 9.21
CA SER A 139 12.55 1.48 8.03
C SER A 139 13.09 0.10 7.68
N LEU A 140 12.67 -0.44 6.54
CA LEU A 140 13.05 -1.81 6.18
C LEU A 140 14.51 -1.82 5.70
N SER A 141 15.29 -2.72 6.28
CA SER A 141 16.71 -2.91 5.98
C SER A 141 16.91 -4.05 5.01
N GLU A 142 18.03 -4.00 4.31
CA GLU A 142 18.48 -5.05 3.40
C GLU A 142 18.59 -6.43 4.09
N GLY A 143 18.12 -7.48 3.42
CA GLY A 143 18.32 -8.88 3.84
C GLY A 143 17.51 -9.35 5.05
N GLN A 144 16.56 -8.57 5.56
CA GLN A 144 15.72 -8.95 6.71
C GLN A 144 14.31 -9.41 6.31
N VAL A 145 13.78 -10.38 7.07
CA VAL A 145 12.41 -10.87 6.96
C VAL A 145 11.58 -10.21 8.06
N TYR A 146 10.43 -9.65 7.68
CA TYR A 146 9.52 -8.89 8.53
C TYR A 146 8.12 -9.50 8.52
#